data_AF-A0A314YTN4-F1
#
_entry.id   AF-A0A314YTN4-F1
#
_cell.length_a   1.000
_cell.length_b   1.000
_cell.length_c   1.000
_cell.angle_alpha   90.00
_cell.angle_beta   90.00
_cell.angle_gamma   90.00
#
_symmetry.space_group_name_H-M   'P 1'
#
loop_
_entity.id
_entity.type
_entity.pdbx_description
1 polymer ?
#
loop_
_entity_poly.entity_id
_entity_poly.type
_entity_poly.pdbx_seq_one_letter_code
_entity_poly.pdbx_strand_id
1 'polypeptide(L)'
;MTQSCTLATPPSAVAAISLKLSRAAILRPPPSYGPPPSLSTRTITMNINSQEQQQDNLDGIFKQKRILRSKVRKALKAMDPTLRSHEDNAIQSVVLEAPWFRSCQRLCAYICCSGLREVDTSNLLSAILQSPLKEGYVQVRKKLYVPRNRPIDADGNEREDVLQASDPVDLFLLPGLAFDRSGRRLGRGGGYYDTFLKNYQELAKTRNWKQPLLVALSYSVQILDEGVPVTPHDILVDALVSPAGVIPISPAALDRMRP
;
A
#
# COMPACT_ATOMS: atom_id res chain seq x y z
N MET A 1 29.73 -38.12 -46.70
CA MET A 1 30.27 -36.87 -46.14
C MET A 1 29.68 -36.66 -44.76
N THR A 2 30.37 -37.12 -43.72
CA THR A 2 29.98 -36.92 -42.32
C THR A 2 31.26 -36.69 -41.54
N GLN A 3 31.59 -35.42 -41.31
CA GLN A 3 32.71 -35.00 -40.48
C GLN A 3 32.20 -34.66 -39.07
N SER A 4 32.72 -35.42 -38.10
CA SER A 4 33.44 -34.93 -36.91
C SER A 4 32.85 -33.75 -36.13
N CYS A 5 32.26 -34.06 -34.97
CA CYS A 5 32.00 -33.09 -33.91
C CYS A 5 32.96 -33.39 -32.74
N THR A 6 33.87 -32.46 -32.46
CA THR A 6 34.92 -32.60 -31.44
C THR A 6 34.49 -31.91 -30.15
N LEU A 7 34.60 -32.64 -29.04
CA LEU A 7 34.38 -32.20 -27.67
C LEU A 7 35.43 -31.15 -27.24
N ALA A 8 34.98 -30.10 -26.56
CA ALA A 8 35.84 -29.14 -25.86
C ALA A 8 35.34 -28.95 -24.42
N THR A 9 36.16 -29.39 -23.46
CA THR A 9 36.17 -28.92 -22.06
C THR A 9 37.07 -27.68 -21.94
N PRO A 10 36.83 -26.82 -20.95
CA PRO A 10 37.88 -26.59 -19.94
C PRO A 10 37.34 -26.39 -18.49
N PRO A 11 38.24 -26.35 -17.47
CA PRO A 11 37.92 -26.65 -16.07
C PRO A 11 37.99 -25.47 -15.08
N SER A 12 37.50 -25.76 -13.87
CA SER A 12 37.92 -25.27 -12.53
C SER A 12 37.83 -23.79 -12.16
N ALA A 13 37.11 -23.48 -11.07
CA ALA A 13 37.70 -23.35 -9.73
C ALA A 13 36.66 -22.85 -8.70
N VAL A 14 36.41 -23.66 -7.68
CA VAL A 14 35.61 -23.32 -6.49
C VAL A 14 36.59 -22.89 -5.39
N ALA A 15 36.52 -21.64 -4.95
CA ALA A 15 37.34 -21.13 -3.86
C ALA A 15 36.57 -21.24 -2.53
N ALA A 16 36.93 -22.25 -1.74
CA ALA A 16 36.54 -22.39 -0.34
C ALA A 16 37.54 -21.65 0.55
N ILE A 17 37.07 -20.70 1.36
CA ILE A 17 37.90 -19.99 2.35
C ILE A 17 37.91 -20.81 3.64
N SER A 18 39.09 -21.31 3.98
CA SER A 18 39.39 -22.09 5.19
C SER A 18 39.98 -21.17 6.27
N LEU A 19 39.34 -21.16 7.46
CA LEU A 19 39.79 -20.44 8.65
C LEU A 19 40.89 -21.25 9.37
N LYS A 20 42.08 -20.66 9.50
CA LYS A 20 43.20 -21.21 10.28
C LYS A 20 42.98 -20.98 11.78
N LEU A 21 42.88 -22.06 12.55
CA LEU A 21 43.15 -22.08 13.99
C LEU A 21 44.65 -22.31 14.20
N SER A 22 45.28 -21.52 15.07
CA SER A 22 46.59 -21.84 15.64
C SER A 22 46.48 -21.90 17.17
N ARG A 23 46.83 -23.05 17.74
CA ARG A 23 47.03 -23.28 19.19
C ARG A 23 48.52 -23.32 19.49
N ALA A 24 48.87 -22.76 20.65
CA ALA A 24 49.86 -23.19 21.65
C ALA A 24 50.68 -21.99 22.14
N ALA A 25 51.11 -21.85 23.39
CA ALA A 25 50.78 -22.42 24.70
C ALA A 25 51.83 -21.81 25.65
N ILE A 26 51.47 -21.16 26.75
CA ILE A 26 52.33 -21.14 27.96
C ILE A 26 51.41 -21.12 29.19
N LEU A 27 51.44 -22.22 29.95
CA LEU A 27 50.75 -22.38 31.22
C LEU A 27 51.45 -21.57 32.33
N ARG A 28 50.66 -20.83 33.11
CA ARG A 28 50.93 -20.52 34.52
C ARG A 28 49.78 -21.07 35.36
N PRO A 29 50.03 -21.59 36.58
CA PRO A 29 48.99 -22.16 37.42
C PRO A 29 48.03 -21.07 37.91
N PRO A 30 46.72 -21.34 38.00
CA PRO A 30 45.76 -20.38 38.54
C PRO A 30 45.88 -20.30 40.07
N PRO A 31 45.66 -19.12 40.68
CA PRO A 31 45.48 -19.00 42.12
C PRO A 31 44.15 -19.63 42.55
N SER A 32 44.15 -20.17 43.76
CA SER A 32 42.97 -20.67 44.48
C SER A 32 41.84 -19.63 44.46
N TYR A 33 40.70 -19.98 43.84
CA TYR A 33 39.46 -19.20 43.94
C TYR A 33 38.65 -19.71 45.14
N GLY A 34 38.45 -18.84 46.13
CA GLY A 34 37.37 -18.98 47.10
C GLY A 34 35.99 -18.92 46.41
N PRO A 35 34.90 -19.28 47.11
CA PRO A 35 33.57 -19.34 46.52
C PRO A 35 33.14 -17.95 46.02
N PRO A 36 32.43 -17.87 44.88
CA PRO A 36 32.02 -16.59 44.31
C PRO A 36 31.00 -15.90 45.23
N PRO A 37 31.03 -14.56 45.35
CA PRO A 37 29.91 -13.84 45.93
C PRO A 37 28.71 -13.98 45.01
N SER A 38 27.53 -14.16 45.62
CA SER A 38 26.24 -14.31 44.94
C SER A 38 26.06 -13.23 43.86
N LEU A 39 25.97 -13.66 42.60
CA LEU A 39 25.52 -12.82 41.50
C LEU A 39 24.08 -12.37 41.79
N SER A 40 23.93 -11.09 42.11
CA SER A 40 22.65 -10.40 41.95
C SER A 40 22.29 -10.47 40.47
N THR A 41 21.33 -11.33 40.13
CA THR A 41 20.71 -11.43 38.81
C THR A 41 19.95 -10.12 38.53
N ARG A 42 20.67 -9.08 38.09
CA ARG A 42 20.04 -7.87 37.56
C ARG A 42 19.58 -8.15 36.12
N THR A 43 18.32 -8.54 36.03
CA THR A 43 17.36 -8.17 34.96
C THR A 43 17.85 -8.24 33.51
N ILE A 44 17.86 -9.45 32.95
CA ILE A 44 17.55 -9.70 31.54
C ILE A 44 16.21 -10.45 31.52
N THR A 45 15.12 -9.79 31.92
CA THR A 45 13.78 -10.43 31.95
C THR A 45 12.65 -9.46 31.59
N MET A 46 12.91 -8.15 31.45
CA MET A 46 11.87 -7.18 31.12
C MET A 46 11.68 -6.93 29.61
N ASN A 47 12.59 -7.38 28.74
CA ASN A 47 12.50 -7.11 27.29
C ASN A 47 11.83 -8.24 26.48
N ILE A 48 11.87 -9.48 26.98
CA ILE A 48 11.31 -10.66 26.28
C ILE A 48 9.77 -10.64 26.36
N ASN A 49 9.20 -10.43 27.55
CA ASN A 49 7.74 -10.32 27.73
C ASN A 49 7.12 -9.19 26.89
N SER A 50 7.83 -8.07 26.76
CA SER A 50 7.35 -6.90 26.00
C SER A 50 7.28 -7.19 24.49
N GLN A 51 8.27 -7.90 23.95
CA GLN A 51 8.29 -8.28 22.53
C GLN A 51 7.34 -9.42 22.21
N GLU A 52 7.21 -10.42 23.09
CA GLU A 52 6.24 -11.52 22.93
C GLU A 52 4.79 -11.00 22.98
N GLN A 53 4.46 -10.12 23.95
CA GLN A 53 3.13 -9.49 24.03
C GLN A 53 2.81 -8.63 22.80
N GLN A 54 3.80 -7.93 22.26
CA GLN A 54 3.61 -7.11 21.06
C GLN A 54 3.42 -7.98 19.81
N GLN A 55 4.14 -9.09 19.70
CA GLN A 55 3.99 -10.06 18.62
C GLN A 55 2.64 -10.78 18.69
N ASP A 56 2.22 -11.27 19.86
CA ASP A 56 0.92 -11.90 20.08
C ASP A 56 -0.25 -10.96 19.75
N ASN A 57 -0.11 -9.68 20.10
CA ASN A 57 -1.10 -8.66 19.75
C ASN A 57 -1.17 -8.44 18.22
N LEU A 58 -0.03 -8.38 17.53
CA LEU A 58 0.01 -8.28 16.06
C LEU A 58 -0.63 -9.49 15.39
N ASP A 59 -0.35 -10.69 15.88
CA ASP A 59 -0.94 -11.93 15.36
C ASP A 59 -2.46 -11.97 15.57
N GLY A 60 -2.93 -11.49 16.72
CA GLY A 60 -4.35 -11.23 16.99
C GLY A 60 -5.00 -10.31 15.94
N ILE A 61 -4.34 -9.19 15.64
CA ILE A 61 -4.80 -8.23 14.62
C ILE A 61 -4.83 -8.89 13.23
N PHE A 62 -3.81 -9.65 12.83
CA PHE A 62 -3.79 -10.33 11.54
C PHE A 62 -4.90 -11.38 11.42
N LYS A 63 -5.20 -12.10 12.49
CA LYS A 63 -6.32 -13.04 12.56
C LYS A 63 -7.66 -12.32 12.39
N GLN A 64 -7.89 -11.22 13.10
CA GLN A 64 -9.08 -10.38 12.95
C GLN A 64 -9.22 -9.86 11.51
N LYS A 65 -8.15 -9.32 10.92
CA LYS A 65 -8.12 -8.88 9.52
C LYS A 65 -8.51 -10.02 8.57
N ARG A 66 -8.00 -11.25 8.76
CA ARG A 66 -8.33 -12.40 7.91
C ARG A 66 -9.81 -12.76 7.97
N ILE A 67 -10.39 -12.79 9.17
CA ILE A 67 -11.82 -13.05 9.37
C ILE A 67 -12.64 -11.96 8.67
N LEU A 68 -12.29 -10.69 8.89
CA LEU A 68 -13.01 -9.56 8.31
C LEU A 68 -12.96 -9.56 6.77
N ARG A 69 -11.79 -9.85 6.17
CA ARG A 69 -11.67 -10.01 4.71
C ARG A 69 -12.62 -11.07 4.17
N SER A 70 -12.77 -12.18 4.87
CA SER A 70 -13.70 -13.25 4.47
C SER A 70 -15.16 -12.77 4.52
N LYS A 71 -15.56 -12.15 5.63
CA LYS A 71 -16.92 -11.59 5.83
C LYS A 71 -17.27 -10.61 4.71
N VAL A 72 -16.41 -9.63 4.43
CA VAL A 72 -16.72 -8.58 3.45
C VAL A 72 -16.65 -9.09 2.02
N ARG A 73 -15.75 -10.02 1.68
CA ARG A 73 -15.76 -10.68 0.37
C ARG A 73 -17.07 -11.43 0.13
N LYS A 74 -17.61 -12.10 1.15
CA LYS A 74 -18.91 -12.78 1.06
C LYS A 74 -20.03 -11.76 0.82
N ALA A 75 -20.04 -10.65 1.55
CA ALA A 75 -21.02 -9.58 1.37
C ALA A 75 -20.95 -8.96 -0.05
N LEU A 76 -19.76 -8.61 -0.54
CA LEU A 76 -19.56 -8.13 -1.91
C LEU A 76 -19.95 -9.19 -2.95
N LYS A 77 -19.72 -10.47 -2.68
CA LYS A 77 -20.17 -11.54 -3.59
C LYS A 77 -21.70 -11.61 -3.68
N ALA A 78 -22.39 -11.40 -2.56
CA ALA A 78 -23.83 -11.48 -2.43
C ALA A 78 -24.58 -10.20 -2.85
N MET A 79 -23.88 -9.06 -2.98
CA MET A 79 -24.47 -7.81 -3.44
C MET A 79 -25.09 -7.96 -4.84
N ASP A 80 -26.33 -7.48 -4.95
CA ASP A 80 -27.10 -7.46 -6.19
C ASP A 80 -26.35 -6.70 -7.30
N PRO A 81 -26.24 -7.24 -8.53
CA PRO A 81 -25.55 -6.58 -9.63
C PRO A 81 -26.15 -5.23 -10.03
N THR A 82 -27.47 -5.08 -9.96
CA THR A 82 -28.15 -3.82 -10.31
C THR A 82 -27.85 -2.75 -9.28
N LEU A 83 -27.96 -3.09 -7.99
CA LEU A 83 -27.56 -2.21 -6.89
C LEU A 83 -26.08 -1.83 -7.00
N ARG A 84 -25.19 -2.78 -7.28
CA ARG A 84 -23.77 -2.48 -7.50
C ARG A 84 -23.58 -1.43 -8.57
N SER A 85 -24.17 -1.64 -9.76
CA SER A 85 -24.03 -0.70 -10.87
C SER A 85 -24.61 0.68 -10.53
N HIS A 86 -25.69 0.73 -9.76
CA HIS A 86 -26.24 1.99 -9.27
C HIS A 86 -25.28 2.71 -8.32
N GLU A 87 -24.72 1.99 -7.34
CA GLU A 87 -23.71 2.53 -6.42
C GLU A 87 -22.43 2.98 -7.16
N ASP A 88 -21.96 2.22 -8.16
CA ASP A 88 -20.82 2.57 -9.01
C ASP A 88 -21.05 3.93 -9.70
N ASN A 89 -22.21 4.13 -10.31
CA ASN A 89 -22.55 5.38 -10.99
C ASN A 89 -22.68 6.55 -10.01
N ALA A 90 -23.30 6.33 -8.84
CA ALA A 90 -23.44 7.34 -7.81
C ALA A 90 -22.07 7.80 -7.29
N ILE A 91 -21.18 6.85 -6.94
CA ILE A 91 -19.83 7.15 -6.45
C ILE A 91 -19.03 7.94 -7.49
N GLN A 92 -19.05 7.51 -8.75
CA GLN A 92 -18.32 8.21 -9.82
C GLN A 92 -18.86 9.62 -10.04
N SER A 93 -20.19 9.82 -9.99
CA SER A 93 -20.82 11.14 -10.12
C SER A 93 -20.38 12.08 -8.99
N VAL A 94 -20.39 11.61 -7.74
CA VAL A 94 -19.92 12.39 -6.58
C VAL A 94 -18.48 12.86 -6.78
N VAL A 95 -17.59 12.00 -7.30
CA VAL A 95 -16.20 12.39 -7.56
C VAL A 95 -16.10 13.39 -8.71
N LEU A 96 -16.80 13.18 -9.83
CA LEU A 96 -16.75 14.07 -11.00
C LEU A 96 -17.28 15.49 -10.69
N GLU A 97 -18.27 15.58 -9.81
CA GLU A 97 -18.89 16.84 -9.41
C GLU A 97 -18.10 17.59 -8.33
N ALA A 98 -17.22 16.89 -7.62
CA ALA A 98 -16.50 17.45 -6.48
C ALA A 98 -15.51 18.58 -6.88
N PRO A 99 -15.52 19.73 -6.18
CA PRO A 99 -14.55 20.81 -6.41
C PRO A 99 -13.10 20.38 -6.23
N TRP A 100 -12.82 19.54 -5.24
CA TRP A 100 -11.46 19.01 -4.96
C TRP A 100 -10.95 18.08 -6.07
N PHE A 101 -11.85 17.38 -6.78
CA PHE A 101 -11.47 16.59 -7.94
C PHE A 101 -11.26 17.48 -9.17
N ARG A 102 -12.13 18.48 -9.37
CA ARG A 102 -12.05 19.43 -10.49
C ARG A 102 -10.77 20.27 -10.43
N SER A 103 -10.30 20.66 -9.24
CA SER A 103 -9.07 21.43 -9.06
C SER A 103 -7.78 20.60 -9.13
N CYS A 104 -7.85 19.28 -8.91
CA CYS A 104 -6.72 18.37 -8.98
C CYS A 104 -6.07 18.36 -10.38
N GLN A 105 -4.74 18.43 -10.48
CA GLN A 105 -4.03 18.35 -11.77
C GLN A 105 -3.38 16.99 -11.99
N ARG A 106 -2.83 16.39 -10.93
CA ARG A 106 -2.12 15.10 -11.00
C ARG A 106 -2.79 14.14 -10.01
N LEU A 107 -3.28 13.01 -10.49
CA LEU A 107 -3.88 12.00 -9.63
C LEU A 107 -3.35 10.60 -9.92
N CYS A 108 -3.41 9.74 -8.92
CA CYS A 108 -3.17 8.32 -9.03
C CYS A 108 -4.46 7.56 -8.77
N ALA A 109 -4.90 6.70 -9.69
CA ALA A 109 -6.13 5.93 -9.52
C ALA A 109 -5.96 4.47 -9.95
N TYR A 110 -6.64 3.58 -9.25
CA TYR A 110 -6.67 2.17 -9.62
C TYR A 110 -7.58 1.93 -10.84
N ILE A 111 -7.20 0.96 -11.66
CA ILE A 111 -8.08 0.39 -12.67
C ILE A 111 -8.84 -0.75 -12.00
N CYS A 112 -10.15 -0.60 -11.90
CA CYS A 112 -11.01 -1.61 -11.27
C CYS A 112 -10.85 -2.97 -11.97
N CYS A 113 -10.86 -4.04 -11.19
CA CYS A 113 -10.94 -5.38 -11.73
C CYS A 113 -12.27 -6.01 -11.31
N SER A 114 -13.10 -6.38 -12.28
CA SER A 114 -14.43 -6.97 -12.05
C SER A 114 -14.37 -8.21 -11.14
N GLY A 115 -13.34 -9.06 -11.31
CA GLY A 115 -13.10 -10.22 -10.44
C GLY A 115 -12.79 -9.85 -8.98
N LEU A 116 -12.34 -8.62 -8.72
CA LEU A 116 -12.06 -8.13 -7.38
C LEU A 116 -13.24 -7.45 -6.70
N ARG A 117 -14.33 -7.17 -7.44
CA ARG A 117 -15.55 -6.49 -6.95
C ARG A 117 -15.22 -5.14 -6.27
N GLU A 118 -14.31 -4.41 -6.91
CA GLU A 118 -14.01 -3.02 -6.55
C GLU A 118 -15.08 -2.09 -7.13
N VAL A 119 -15.12 -0.84 -6.70
CA VAL A 119 -15.97 0.18 -7.34
C VAL A 119 -15.46 0.39 -8.77
N ASP A 120 -16.37 0.49 -9.72
CA ASP A 120 -16.00 0.80 -11.10
C ASP A 120 -15.46 2.23 -11.20
N THR A 121 -14.34 2.39 -11.90
CA THR A 121 -13.69 3.68 -12.15
C THR A 121 -13.67 4.05 -13.63
N SER A 122 -14.30 3.26 -14.50
CA SER A 122 -14.26 3.43 -15.96
C SER A 122 -14.68 4.83 -16.43
N ASN A 123 -15.78 5.39 -15.91
CA ASN A 123 -16.26 6.73 -16.28
C ASN A 123 -15.34 7.83 -15.75
N LEU A 124 -14.76 7.64 -14.57
CA LEU A 124 -13.77 8.59 -14.04
C LEU A 124 -12.52 8.64 -14.92
N LEU A 125 -11.99 7.48 -15.27
CA LEU A 125 -10.78 7.38 -16.10
C LEU A 125 -11.05 7.90 -17.51
N SER A 126 -12.21 7.60 -18.10
CA SER A 126 -12.58 8.11 -19.43
C SER A 126 -12.72 9.64 -19.44
N ALA A 127 -13.36 10.23 -18.41
CA ALA A 127 -13.49 11.69 -18.29
C ALA A 127 -12.13 12.41 -18.20
N ILE A 128 -11.16 11.80 -17.50
CA ILE A 128 -9.80 12.33 -17.40
C ILE A 128 -9.08 12.28 -18.76
N LEU A 129 -9.16 11.16 -19.47
CA LEU A 129 -8.47 10.95 -20.74
C LEU A 129 -9.09 11.75 -21.90
N GLN A 130 -10.41 11.90 -21.91
CA GLN A 130 -11.16 12.58 -22.97
C GLN A 130 -11.24 14.10 -22.79
N SER A 131 -10.82 14.64 -21.64
CA SER A 131 -10.81 16.08 -21.40
C SER A 131 -10.03 16.81 -22.52
N PRO A 132 -10.66 17.72 -23.30
CA PRO A 132 -10.04 18.31 -24.48
C PRO A 132 -8.89 19.25 -24.10
N LEU A 133 -7.82 19.22 -24.89
CA LEU A 133 -6.84 20.30 -24.95
C LEU A 133 -7.53 21.50 -25.59
N LYS A 134 -8.05 22.44 -24.80
CA LYS A 134 -8.58 23.69 -25.37
C LYS A 134 -7.41 24.62 -25.67
N GLU A 135 -7.15 24.79 -26.96
CA GLU A 135 -6.20 25.78 -27.49
C GLU A 135 -6.71 27.20 -27.18
N GLY A 136 -5.83 28.06 -26.66
CA GLY A 136 -6.09 29.49 -26.48
C GLY A 136 -6.29 29.98 -25.04
N TYR A 137 -6.83 29.15 -24.14
CA TYR A 137 -6.90 29.44 -22.69
C TYR A 137 -6.68 28.14 -21.91
N VAL A 138 -5.49 28.02 -21.30
CA VAL A 138 -4.83 26.79 -20.85
C VAL A 138 -5.68 25.99 -19.84
N GLN A 139 -6.49 25.04 -20.31
CA GLN A 139 -6.99 23.96 -19.47
C GLN A 139 -6.03 22.77 -19.60
N VAL A 140 -5.10 22.65 -18.64
CA VAL A 140 -4.13 21.56 -18.58
C VAL A 140 -4.89 20.25 -18.38
N ARG A 141 -4.68 19.27 -19.27
CA ARG A 141 -5.18 17.89 -19.08
C ARG A 141 -4.69 17.36 -17.74
N LYS A 142 -5.58 16.72 -16.97
CA LYS A 142 -5.18 16.05 -15.72
C LYS A 142 -4.23 14.90 -16.06
N LYS A 143 -3.11 14.80 -15.34
CA LYS A 143 -2.17 13.69 -15.46
C LYS A 143 -2.64 12.55 -14.57
N LEU A 144 -2.76 11.35 -15.16
CA LEU A 144 -3.24 10.15 -14.48
C LEU A 144 -2.11 9.13 -14.36
N TYR A 145 -1.84 8.73 -13.12
CA TYR A 145 -0.98 7.62 -12.78
C TYR A 145 -1.80 6.39 -12.39
N VAL A 146 -1.28 5.20 -12.67
CA VAL A 146 -1.89 3.93 -12.25
C VAL A 146 -0.89 3.20 -11.35
N PRO A 147 -1.27 2.76 -10.13
CA PRO A 147 -0.32 2.16 -9.19
C PRO A 147 0.43 0.94 -9.76
N ARG A 148 -0.21 0.12 -10.60
CA ARG A 148 0.38 -1.16 -11.05
C ARG A 148 1.49 -0.97 -12.07
N ASN A 149 2.65 -1.58 -11.77
CA ASN A 149 3.84 -1.79 -12.62
C ASN A 149 3.56 -2.66 -13.86
N ARG A 150 2.56 -2.33 -14.67
CA ARG A 150 2.67 -2.63 -16.08
C ARG A 150 3.33 -1.41 -16.71
N PRO A 151 4.63 -1.48 -17.03
CA PRO A 151 5.31 -0.37 -17.67
C PRO A 151 4.70 -0.06 -19.04
N ILE A 152 3.85 -0.96 -19.57
CA ILE A 152 3.20 -0.81 -20.85
C ILE A 152 1.67 -0.86 -20.66
N ASP A 153 0.93 0.06 -21.26
CA ASP A 153 -0.53 0.01 -21.30
C ASP A 153 -1.07 -1.05 -22.28
N ALA A 154 -2.39 -1.08 -22.51
CA ALA A 154 -3.00 -2.04 -23.43
C ALA A 154 -2.66 -1.74 -24.91
N ASP A 155 -2.24 -0.51 -25.20
CA ASP A 155 -1.96 0.01 -26.54
C ASP A 155 -0.45 0.01 -26.87
N GLY A 156 0.40 -0.41 -25.92
CA GLY A 156 1.85 -0.50 -26.12
C GLY A 156 2.65 0.70 -25.63
N ASN A 157 2.03 1.70 -25.00
CA ASN A 157 2.73 2.91 -24.54
C ASN A 157 3.34 2.73 -23.15
N GLU A 158 4.49 3.37 -22.92
CA GLU A 158 5.11 3.41 -21.59
C GLU A 158 4.23 4.19 -20.60
N ARG A 159 3.93 3.57 -19.45
CA ARG A 159 3.27 4.24 -18.33
C ARG A 159 4.32 4.85 -17.41
N GLU A 160 4.19 6.15 -17.17
CA GLU A 160 5.01 6.83 -16.18
C GLU A 160 4.71 6.29 -14.77
N ASP A 161 5.76 5.91 -14.04
CA ASP A 161 5.66 5.50 -12.65
C ASP A 161 5.51 6.74 -11.76
N VAL A 162 4.49 6.74 -10.92
CA VAL A 162 4.24 7.81 -9.96
C VAL A 162 5.37 7.97 -8.93
N LEU A 163 6.13 6.90 -8.66
CA LEU A 163 7.33 6.96 -7.81
C LEU A 163 8.52 7.61 -8.51
N GLN A 164 8.42 7.87 -9.81
CA GLN A 164 9.40 8.61 -10.62
C GLN A 164 8.85 9.96 -11.13
N ALA A 165 7.70 10.39 -10.63
CA ALA A 165 7.09 11.65 -11.04
C ALA A 165 8.03 12.84 -10.80
N SER A 166 7.95 13.85 -11.67
CA SER A 166 8.67 15.13 -11.53
C SER A 166 7.95 16.12 -10.62
N ASP A 167 6.64 15.95 -10.43
CA ASP A 167 5.74 16.90 -9.81
C ASP A 167 4.82 16.23 -8.77
N PRO A 168 4.33 16.97 -7.75
CA PRO A 168 3.51 16.41 -6.69
C PRO A 168 2.15 15.93 -7.18
N VAL A 169 1.73 14.74 -6.78
CA VAL A 169 0.39 14.22 -7.00
C VAL A 169 -0.54 14.83 -5.97
N ASP A 170 -1.72 15.26 -6.41
CA ASP A 170 -2.68 15.97 -5.56
C ASP A 170 -3.67 14.98 -4.88
N LEU A 171 -3.94 13.85 -5.52
CA LEU A 171 -5.01 12.92 -5.15
C LEU A 171 -4.63 11.46 -5.45
N PHE A 172 -4.90 10.55 -4.51
CA PHE A 172 -4.89 9.11 -4.71
C PHE A 172 -6.29 8.57 -4.51
N LEU A 173 -6.84 7.91 -5.54
CA LEU A 173 -8.06 7.12 -5.46
C LEU A 173 -7.69 5.68 -5.12
N LEU A 174 -8.15 5.21 -3.97
CA LEU A 174 -7.71 3.96 -3.36
C LEU A 174 -8.85 2.93 -3.31
N PRO A 175 -8.59 1.66 -3.67
CA PRO A 175 -9.51 0.57 -3.42
C PRO A 175 -9.27 -0.04 -2.02
N GLY A 176 -10.24 -0.84 -1.58
CA GLY A 176 -10.17 -1.60 -0.33
C GLY A 176 -11.30 -2.59 -0.23
N LEU A 177 -11.19 -3.51 0.73
CA LEU A 177 -12.28 -4.42 1.08
C LEU A 177 -13.21 -3.80 2.12
N ALA A 178 -12.66 -3.13 3.13
CA ALA A 178 -13.43 -2.50 4.18
C ALA A 178 -12.79 -1.18 4.61
N PHE A 179 -13.62 -0.29 5.11
CA PHE A 179 -13.26 1.02 5.61
C PHE A 179 -14.06 1.33 6.86
N ASP A 180 -13.64 2.32 7.63
CA ASP A 180 -14.47 2.93 8.64
C ASP A 180 -14.36 4.45 8.65
N ARG A 181 -15.21 5.09 9.46
CA ARG A 181 -15.30 6.55 9.59
C ARG A 181 -14.10 7.18 10.31
N SER A 182 -13.13 6.37 10.75
CA SER A 182 -11.85 6.82 11.28
C SER A 182 -10.71 6.73 10.25
N GLY A 183 -11.02 6.36 9.00
CA GLY A 183 -10.07 6.31 7.89
C GLY A 183 -9.25 5.03 7.84
N ARG A 184 -9.58 4.04 8.69
CA ARG A 184 -8.88 2.74 8.68
C ARG A 184 -9.32 1.95 7.45
N ARG A 185 -8.35 1.34 6.77
CA ARG A 185 -8.55 0.64 5.49
C ARG A 185 -8.08 -0.80 5.57
N LEU A 186 -8.92 -1.73 5.11
CA LEU A 186 -8.58 -3.13 4.97
C LEU A 186 -8.30 -3.47 3.50
N GLY A 187 -7.03 -3.69 3.16
CA GLY A 187 -6.64 -4.21 1.86
C GLY A 187 -6.86 -5.73 1.70
N ARG A 188 -6.49 -6.26 0.53
CA ARG A 188 -6.66 -7.68 0.18
C ARG A 188 -5.71 -8.65 0.89
N GLY A 189 -4.64 -8.15 1.51
CA GLY A 189 -3.70 -8.93 2.33
C GLY A 189 -2.24 -8.86 1.89
N GLY A 190 -1.96 -8.40 0.66
CA GLY A 190 -0.57 -8.32 0.15
C GLY A 190 0.22 -7.08 0.55
N GLY A 191 -0.34 -6.17 1.37
CA GLY A 191 0.34 -4.94 1.82
C GLY A 191 0.70 -3.93 0.71
N TYR A 192 0.35 -4.21 -0.54
CA TYR A 192 0.80 -3.45 -1.71
C TYR A 192 0.55 -1.94 -1.59
N TYR A 193 -0.69 -1.52 -1.30
CA TYR A 193 -1.02 -0.10 -1.20
C TYR A 193 -0.34 0.57 0.00
N ASP A 194 -0.18 -0.12 1.12
CA ASP A 194 0.46 0.44 2.31
C ASP A 194 1.95 0.70 2.05
N THR A 195 2.65 -0.26 1.43
CA THR A 195 4.04 -0.09 0.97
C THR A 195 4.16 1.01 -0.08
N PHE A 196 3.28 1.01 -1.08
CA PHE A 196 3.29 1.99 -2.17
C PHE A 196 3.04 3.42 -1.68
N LEU A 197 2.04 3.62 -0.82
CA LEU A 197 1.73 4.92 -0.23
C LEU A 197 2.86 5.40 0.67
N LYS A 198 3.45 4.52 1.48
CA LYS A 198 4.61 4.86 2.31
C LYS A 198 5.78 5.33 1.43
N ASN A 199 6.10 4.62 0.36
CA ASN A 199 7.16 5.01 -0.56
C ASN A 199 6.89 6.38 -1.21
N TYR A 200 5.64 6.63 -1.62
CA TYR A 200 5.25 7.93 -2.19
C TYR A 200 5.33 9.05 -1.15
N GLN A 201 4.88 8.81 0.09
CA GLN A 201 4.96 9.79 1.18
C GLN A 201 6.41 10.18 1.48
N GLU A 202 7.32 9.20 1.51
CA GLU A 202 8.76 9.46 1.66
C GLU A 202 9.32 10.24 0.47
N LEU A 203 8.99 9.87 -0.77
CA LEU A 203 9.37 10.65 -1.96
C LEU A 203 8.91 12.10 -1.83
N ALA A 204 7.63 12.33 -1.52
CA ALA A 204 7.08 13.66 -1.35
C ALA A 204 7.79 14.45 -0.24
N LYS A 205 8.16 13.80 0.88
CA LYS A 205 8.98 14.44 1.92
C LYS A 205 10.37 14.82 1.40
N THR A 206 11.08 13.92 0.73
CA THR A 206 12.43 14.20 0.19
C THR A 206 12.43 15.32 -0.84
N ARG A 207 11.35 15.46 -1.61
CA ARG A 207 11.16 16.50 -2.62
C ARG A 207 10.51 17.78 -2.08
N ASN A 208 10.22 17.84 -0.78
CA ASN A 208 9.49 18.94 -0.12
C ASN A 208 8.13 19.27 -0.78
N TRP A 209 7.40 18.22 -1.16
CA TRP A 209 6.08 18.30 -1.78
C TRP A 209 4.96 18.24 -0.76
N LYS A 210 3.85 18.89 -1.12
CA LYS A 210 2.57 18.73 -0.40
C LYS A 210 2.09 17.29 -0.54
N GLN A 211 1.64 16.71 0.57
CA GLN A 211 1.07 15.36 0.57
C GLN A 211 -0.28 15.32 -0.19
N PRO A 212 -0.52 14.26 -0.97
CA PRO A 212 -1.77 14.07 -1.69
C PRO A 212 -2.91 13.83 -0.71
N LEU A 213 -4.15 14.07 -1.16
CA LEU A 213 -5.32 13.50 -0.48
C LEU A 213 -5.42 12.00 -0.80
N LEU A 214 -5.59 11.18 0.22
CA LEU A 214 -5.85 9.75 0.11
C LEU A 214 -7.36 9.51 0.22
N VAL A 215 -8.02 9.25 -0.90
CA VAL A 215 -9.48 9.11 -0.96
C VAL A 215 -9.83 7.69 -1.35
N ALA A 216 -10.61 7.00 -0.52
CA ALA A 216 -11.10 5.67 -0.86
C ALA A 216 -12.48 5.72 -1.51
N LEU A 217 -12.67 4.92 -2.56
CA LEU A 217 -13.98 4.66 -3.14
C LEU A 217 -14.56 3.40 -2.50
N SER A 218 -15.79 3.49 -2.00
CA SER A 218 -16.40 2.41 -1.23
C SER A 218 -17.89 2.29 -1.48
N TYR A 219 -18.35 1.06 -1.69
CA TYR A 219 -19.77 0.72 -1.58
C TYR A 219 -20.25 0.91 -0.15
N SER A 220 -21.56 1.09 0.04
CA SER A 220 -22.18 1.29 1.36
C SER A 220 -21.83 0.15 2.33
N VAL A 221 -21.84 -1.10 1.84
CA VAL A 221 -21.54 -2.31 2.64
C VAL A 221 -20.09 -2.42 3.10
N GLN A 222 -19.18 -1.63 2.51
CA GLN A 222 -17.76 -1.66 2.86
C GLN A 222 -17.42 -0.73 4.02
N ILE A 223 -18.31 0.18 4.41
CA ILE A 223 -18.13 1.09 5.53
C ILE A 223 -18.67 0.42 6.79
N LEU A 224 -17.79 0.17 7.76
CA LEU A 224 -18.10 -0.59 8.97
C LEU A 224 -18.21 0.33 10.19
N ASP A 225 -19.24 0.11 11.00
CA ASP A 225 -19.40 0.81 12.28
C ASP A 225 -18.53 0.22 13.40
N GLU A 226 -18.33 -1.10 13.39
CA GLU A 226 -17.50 -1.83 14.37
C GLU A 226 -15.99 -1.53 14.25
N GLY A 227 -15.60 -0.85 13.17
CA GLY A 227 -14.23 -0.46 12.89
C GLY A 227 -13.39 -1.51 12.17
N VAL A 228 -12.26 -1.06 11.61
CA VAL A 228 -11.29 -1.90 10.90
C VAL A 228 -10.05 -2.12 11.78
N PRO A 229 -9.63 -3.38 12.05
CA PRO A 229 -8.41 -3.65 12.78
C PRO A 229 -7.19 -3.22 11.96
N VAL A 230 -6.28 -2.49 12.60
CA VAL A 230 -5.09 -1.88 11.97
C VAL A 230 -3.82 -2.25 12.69
N THR A 231 -2.73 -2.29 11.93
CA THR A 231 -1.35 -2.40 12.42
C THR A 231 -0.64 -1.06 12.25
N PRO A 232 0.48 -0.81 12.96
CA PRO A 232 1.24 0.44 12.83
C PRO A 232 1.76 0.77 11.41
N HIS A 233 1.75 -0.21 10.51
CA HIS A 233 2.16 -0.07 9.12
C HIS A 233 1.03 0.26 8.14
N ASP A 234 -0.25 0.17 8.56
CA ASP A 234 -1.35 0.48 7.66
C ASP A 234 -1.47 2.00 7.48
N ILE A 235 -1.66 2.42 6.24
CA ILE A 235 -1.87 3.84 5.93
C ILE A 235 -3.36 4.15 5.95
N LEU A 236 -3.75 5.13 6.78
CA LEU A 236 -5.11 5.64 6.86
C LEU A 236 -5.46 6.48 5.64
N VAL A 237 -6.75 6.53 5.30
CA VAL A 237 -7.27 7.40 4.25
C VAL A 237 -7.78 8.71 4.84
N ASP A 238 -7.71 9.78 4.05
CA ASP A 238 -8.16 11.12 4.42
C ASP A 238 -9.66 11.30 4.28
N ALA A 239 -10.29 10.58 3.33
CA ALA A 239 -11.72 10.64 3.09
C ALA A 239 -12.25 9.35 2.44
N LEU A 240 -13.57 9.13 2.59
CA LEU A 240 -14.32 8.10 1.87
C LEU A 240 -15.29 8.77 0.89
N VAL A 241 -15.48 8.14 -0.27
CA VAL A 241 -16.59 8.44 -1.17
C VAL A 241 -17.48 7.22 -1.29
N SER A 242 -18.76 7.44 -1.05
CA SER A 242 -19.81 6.43 -1.08
C SER A 242 -21.00 6.95 -1.91
N PRO A 243 -22.01 6.12 -2.19
CA PRO A 243 -23.23 6.58 -2.88
C PRO A 243 -23.95 7.70 -2.12
N ALA A 244 -23.80 7.73 -0.79
CA ALA A 244 -24.38 8.78 0.06
C ALA A 244 -23.58 10.10 0.03
N GLY A 245 -22.44 10.14 -0.64
CA GLY A 245 -21.57 11.32 -0.75
C GLY A 245 -20.18 11.12 -0.13
N VAL A 246 -19.54 12.25 0.18
CA VAL A 246 -18.18 12.34 0.69
C VAL A 246 -18.17 12.38 2.22
N ILE A 247 -17.30 11.59 2.84
CA ILE A 247 -17.04 11.58 4.28
C ILE A 247 -15.58 12.02 4.49
N PRO A 248 -15.32 13.31 4.76
CA PRO A 248 -13.98 13.78 5.11
C PRO A 248 -13.62 13.35 6.53
N ILE A 249 -12.38 12.90 6.74
CA ILE A 249 -11.92 12.30 8.00
C ILE A 249 -10.73 13.05 8.57
N SER A 250 -9.68 13.23 7.76
CA SER A 250 -8.47 13.91 8.22
C SER A 250 -8.64 15.43 8.21
N PRO A 251 -7.84 16.19 8.99
CA PRO A 251 -7.81 17.65 8.90
C PRO A 251 -7.56 18.16 7.48
N ALA A 252 -6.73 17.47 6.70
CA ALA A 252 -6.44 17.84 5.32
C ALA A 252 -7.67 17.68 4.40
N ALA A 253 -8.47 16.62 4.59
CA ALA A 253 -9.72 16.46 3.86
C ALA A 253 -10.77 17.49 4.31
N LEU A 254 -10.91 17.73 5.62
CA LEU A 254 -11.84 18.72 6.17
C LEU A 254 -11.55 20.15 5.71
N ASP A 255 -10.30 20.47 5.40
CA ASP A 255 -9.91 21.76 4.82
C ASP A 255 -10.20 21.82 3.31
N ARG A 256 -9.78 20.79 2.56
CA ARG A 256 -9.86 20.79 1.09
C ARG A 256 -11.23 20.42 0.52
N MET A 257 -12.09 19.76 1.30
CA MET A 257 -13.40 19.25 0.87
C MET A 257 -14.57 20.02 1.50
N ARG A 258 -14.34 21.23 2.04
CA ARG A 258 -15.46 22.08 2.44
C ARG A 258 -16.34 22.40 1.23
N PRO A 259 -17.67 22.36 1.40
CA PRO A 259 -18.60 22.77 0.35
C PRO A 259 -18.43 24.24 -0.03
#